data_AF-A0A1R4KPT6-F1
#
_entry.id   AF-A0A1R4KPT6-F1
#
_cell.length_a   1.000
_cell.length_b   1.000
_cell.length_c   1.000
_cell.angle_alpha   90.00
_cell.angle_beta   90.00
_cell.angle_gamma   90.00
#
_symmetry.space_group_name_H-M   'P 1'
#
loop_
_entity.id
_entity.type
_entity.pdbx_description
1 polymer ?
#
loop_
_entity_poly.entity_id
_entity_poly.type
_entity_poly.pdbx_seq_one_letter_code
_entity_poly.pdbx_strand_id
1 'polypeptide(L)'
;MTSTTEAHWARLCVLIDDDPVTLSAVQQAAVDPQLDTWLVLIDGLDDSGALAYLESQDSGVELSDALAGVPRVFRSHADLDRVADVDGDLADAIARADGILAPHGLRIIYLAEESEAYPLVVVPIENVDEILTIATRLEHEARAFN
;
A
#
# COMPACT_ATOMS: atom_id res chain seq x y z
N MET A 1 -22.97 -6.14 17.19
CA MET A 1 -21.67 -5.86 17.83
C MET A 1 -20.64 -6.34 16.83
N THR A 2 -19.96 -5.42 16.15
CA THR A 2 -18.89 -5.73 15.20
C THR A 2 -17.75 -6.40 15.97
N SER A 3 -17.20 -7.50 15.46
CA SER A 3 -16.06 -8.14 16.11
C SER A 3 -14.85 -7.20 16.10
N THR A 4 -13.93 -7.35 17.07
CA THR A 4 -12.71 -6.52 17.11
C THR A 4 -11.89 -6.65 15.82
N THR A 5 -11.90 -7.83 15.20
CA THR A 5 -11.25 -8.12 13.91
C THR A 5 -11.90 -7.37 12.75
N GLU A 6 -13.24 -7.43 12.61
CA GLU A 6 -13.96 -6.65 11.60
C GLU A 6 -13.72 -5.13 11.74
N ALA A 7 -13.63 -4.64 12.98
CA ALA A 7 -13.33 -3.24 13.24
C ALA A 7 -11.89 -2.86 12.82
N HIS A 8 -10.92 -3.76 13.02
CA HIS A 8 -9.56 -3.57 12.54
C HIS A 8 -9.49 -3.55 11.00
N TRP A 9 -10.20 -4.45 10.31
CA TRP A 9 -10.27 -4.46 8.85
C TRP A 9 -10.86 -3.16 8.28
N ALA A 10 -11.99 -2.70 8.82
CA ALA A 10 -12.60 -1.45 8.39
C ALA A 10 -11.69 -0.24 8.65
N ARG A 11 -10.97 -0.24 9.79
CA ARG A 11 -10.03 0.82 10.13
C ARG A 11 -8.81 0.81 9.20
N LEU A 12 -8.28 -0.36 8.88
CA LEU A 12 -7.15 -0.51 7.96
C LEU A 12 -7.49 0.05 6.58
N CYS A 13 -8.66 -0.28 6.03
CA CYS A 13 -9.13 0.28 4.77
C CYS A 13 -9.05 1.81 4.82
N VAL A 14 -9.77 2.44 5.75
CA VAL A 14 -9.83 3.92 5.89
C VAL A 14 -8.46 4.58 6.03
N LEU A 15 -7.48 3.91 6.66
CA LEU A 15 -6.13 4.45 6.81
C LEU A 15 -5.33 4.40 5.50
N ILE A 16 -5.55 3.38 4.68
CA ILE A 16 -4.88 3.15 3.40
C ILE A 16 -5.58 3.95 2.29
N ASP A 17 -6.88 3.74 2.12
CA ASP A 17 -7.73 4.40 1.14
C ASP A 17 -9.21 4.46 1.57
N ASP A 18 -9.94 5.50 1.15
CA ASP A 18 -11.33 5.71 1.53
C ASP A 18 -12.36 5.18 0.50
N ASP A 19 -11.93 4.33 -0.44
CA ASP A 19 -12.81 3.70 -1.41
C ASP A 19 -13.89 2.81 -0.76
N PRO A 20 -15.19 3.16 -0.90
CA PRO A 20 -16.27 2.40 -0.31
C PRO A 20 -16.46 1.01 -0.97
N VAL A 21 -16.00 0.82 -2.21
CA VAL A 21 -16.11 -0.48 -2.90
C VAL A 21 -15.15 -1.48 -2.26
N THR A 22 -13.88 -1.12 -2.13
CA THR A 22 -12.84 -1.89 -1.44
C THR A 22 -13.24 -2.19 0.01
N LEU A 23 -13.71 -1.17 0.76
CA LEU A 23 -14.19 -1.38 2.13
C LEU A 23 -15.32 -2.43 2.20
N SER A 24 -16.28 -2.37 1.27
CA SER A 24 -17.40 -3.30 1.23
C SER A 24 -16.94 -4.73 0.93
N ALA A 25 -15.99 -4.90 0.00
CA ALA A 25 -15.42 -6.20 -0.34
C ALA A 25 -14.66 -6.81 0.84
N VAL A 26 -13.81 -6.02 1.51
CA VAL A 26 -13.06 -6.44 2.70
C VAL A 26 -14.00 -6.84 3.84
N GLN A 27 -15.08 -6.08 4.08
CA GLN A 27 -16.07 -6.42 5.11
C GLN A 27 -16.80 -7.73 4.83
N GLN A 28 -17.07 -8.04 3.56
CA GLN A 28 -17.68 -9.31 3.16
C GLN A 28 -16.70 -10.47 3.33
N ALA A 29 -15.44 -10.29 2.93
CA ALA A 29 -14.40 -11.29 3.11
C ALA A 29 -14.09 -11.58 4.59
N ALA A 30 -14.11 -10.56 5.45
CA ALA A 30 -13.81 -10.70 6.88
C ALA A 30 -14.77 -11.64 7.65
N VAL A 31 -15.95 -11.92 7.10
CA VAL A 31 -16.94 -12.83 7.68
C VAL A 31 -17.09 -14.14 6.93
N ASP A 32 -16.40 -14.30 5.80
CA ASP A 32 -16.38 -15.52 4.99
C ASP A 32 -15.05 -16.26 5.16
N PRO A 33 -15.02 -17.41 5.86
CA PRO A 33 -13.79 -18.15 6.09
C PRO A 33 -13.17 -18.78 4.82
N GLN A 34 -13.85 -18.70 3.67
CA GLN A 34 -13.32 -19.18 2.39
C GLN A 34 -12.51 -18.12 1.64
N LEU A 35 -12.55 -16.87 2.10
CA LEU A 35 -11.87 -15.75 1.47
C LEU A 35 -10.67 -15.32 2.30
N ASP A 36 -9.56 -15.07 1.62
CA ASP A 36 -8.43 -14.36 2.22
C ASP A 36 -8.74 -12.87 2.19
N THR A 37 -9.02 -12.31 3.38
CA THR A 37 -9.40 -10.90 3.51
C THR A 37 -8.26 -9.94 3.16
N TRP A 38 -7.00 -10.36 3.32
CA TRP A 38 -5.83 -9.55 3.00
C TRP A 38 -5.62 -9.46 1.49
N LEU A 39 -5.75 -10.59 0.79
CA LEU A 39 -5.70 -10.58 -0.68
C LEU A 39 -6.87 -9.78 -1.27
N VAL A 40 -8.08 -9.89 -0.71
CA VAL A 40 -9.22 -9.07 -1.14
C VAL A 40 -8.96 -7.56 -0.94
N LEU A 41 -8.25 -7.18 0.12
CA LEU A 41 -7.81 -5.78 0.30
C LEU A 41 -6.82 -5.37 -0.80
N ILE A 42 -5.80 -6.18 -1.06
CA ILE A 42 -4.79 -5.89 -2.09
C ILE A 42 -5.44 -5.78 -3.47
N ASP A 43 -6.28 -6.75 -3.86
CA ASP A 43 -7.00 -6.76 -5.13
C ASP A 43 -7.88 -5.50 -5.29
N GLY A 44 -8.61 -5.11 -4.24
CA GLY A 44 -9.44 -3.90 -4.28
C GLY A 44 -8.64 -2.61 -4.43
N LEU A 45 -7.45 -2.55 -3.81
CA LEU A 45 -6.54 -1.41 -3.96
C LEU A 45 -5.94 -1.36 -5.37
N ASP A 46 -5.65 -2.51 -5.99
CA ASP A 46 -5.19 -2.57 -7.38
C ASP A 46 -6.29 -2.14 -8.36
N ASP A 47 -7.50 -2.71 -8.23
CA ASP A 47 -8.66 -2.39 -9.06
C ASP A 47 -9.05 -0.90 -9.01
N SER A 48 -8.84 -0.26 -7.85
CA SER A 48 -9.11 1.18 -7.65
C SER A 48 -7.94 2.09 -8.07
N GLY A 49 -6.77 1.53 -8.39
CA GLY A 49 -5.54 2.24 -8.68
C GLY A 49 -4.89 2.91 -7.46
N ALA A 50 -5.28 2.52 -6.24
CA ALA A 50 -4.70 3.00 -4.99
C ALA A 50 -3.39 2.26 -4.61
N LEU A 51 -3.03 1.24 -5.39
CA LEU A 51 -1.85 0.40 -5.26
C LEU A 51 -0.90 0.62 -6.45
N ALA A 52 0.41 0.64 -6.17
CA ALA A 52 1.41 0.37 -7.19
C ALA A 52 1.86 -1.08 -7.02
N TYR A 53 1.63 -1.92 -8.03
CA TYR A 53 1.98 -3.35 -8.00
C TYR A 53 3.19 -3.59 -8.91
N LEU A 54 4.30 -4.03 -8.32
CA LEU A 54 5.57 -4.24 -9.02
C LEU A 54 6.06 -5.68 -8.85
N GLU A 55 6.81 -6.17 -9.81
CA GLU A 55 7.52 -7.45 -9.74
C GLU A 55 8.94 -7.25 -9.18
N SER A 56 9.53 -8.31 -8.61
CA SER A 56 10.89 -8.22 -8.04
C SER A 56 12.00 -7.80 -9.04
N GLN A 57 11.77 -8.03 -10.34
CA GLN A 57 12.68 -7.63 -11.42
C GLN A 57 12.45 -6.21 -11.96
N ASP A 58 11.42 -5.51 -11.50
CA ASP A 58 11.11 -4.17 -11.97
C ASP A 58 12.16 -3.15 -11.50
N SER A 59 12.36 -2.10 -12.30
CA SER A 59 13.37 -1.08 -12.04
C SER A 59 12.75 0.19 -11.44
N GLY A 60 13.60 1.17 -11.15
CA GLY A 60 13.15 2.50 -10.74
C GLY A 60 12.24 3.18 -11.77
N VAL A 61 12.34 2.83 -13.05
CA VAL A 61 11.46 3.35 -14.11
C VAL A 61 10.03 2.85 -13.91
N GLU A 62 9.84 1.53 -13.83
CA GLU A 62 8.53 0.93 -13.60
C GLU A 62 7.93 1.38 -12.26
N LEU A 63 8.75 1.47 -11.20
CA LEU A 63 8.31 2.01 -9.91
C LEU A 63 7.81 3.47 -10.03
N SER A 64 8.57 4.33 -10.72
CA SER A 64 8.19 5.73 -10.93
C SER A 64 6.87 5.85 -11.68
N ASP A 65 6.70 5.09 -12.77
CA ASP A 65 5.49 5.07 -13.58
C ASP A 65 4.29 4.56 -12.79
N ALA A 66 4.46 3.46 -12.05
CA ALA A 66 3.40 2.87 -11.22
C ALA A 66 2.96 3.84 -10.11
N LEU A 67 3.92 4.43 -9.38
CA LEU A 67 3.62 5.41 -8.33
C LEU A 67 2.97 6.68 -8.90
N ALA A 68 3.36 7.14 -10.08
CA ALA A 68 2.75 8.31 -10.71
C ALA A 68 1.25 8.10 -11.02
N GLY A 69 0.84 6.84 -11.23
CA GLY A 69 -0.56 6.45 -11.38
C GLY A 69 -1.39 6.50 -10.09
N VAL A 70 -0.75 6.41 -8.92
CA VAL A 70 -1.45 6.39 -7.62
C VAL A 70 -2.08 7.77 -7.34
N PRO A 71 -3.41 7.89 -7.14
CA PRO A 71 -4.10 9.18 -7.03
C PRO A 71 -3.53 10.13 -5.97
N ARG A 72 -3.06 9.59 -4.84
CA ARG A 72 -2.48 10.39 -3.75
C ARG A 72 -1.12 10.97 -4.14
N VAL A 73 -0.29 10.19 -4.83
CA VAL A 73 1.00 10.63 -5.38
C VAL A 73 0.77 11.69 -6.46
N PHE A 74 -0.13 11.43 -7.42
CA PHE A 74 -0.46 12.37 -8.48
C PHE A 74 -0.86 13.75 -7.93
N ARG A 75 -1.73 13.79 -6.90
CA ARG A 75 -2.16 15.04 -6.25
C ARG A 75 -1.04 15.76 -5.49
N SER A 76 -0.03 15.03 -5.00
CA SER A 76 1.08 15.61 -4.26
C SER A 76 2.06 16.39 -5.15
N HIS A 77 2.03 16.15 -6.47
CA HIS A 77 2.98 16.69 -7.45
C HIS A 77 4.45 16.39 -7.09
N ALA A 78 4.71 15.28 -6.40
CA ALA A 78 6.06 14.83 -6.10
C ALA A 78 6.81 14.49 -7.41
N ASP A 79 8.06 14.96 -7.51
CA ASP A 79 8.93 14.72 -8.67
C ASP A 79 9.61 13.34 -8.54
N LEU A 80 9.00 12.33 -9.14
CA LEU A 80 9.48 10.95 -9.13
C LEU A 80 10.46 10.61 -10.25
N ASP A 81 10.77 11.53 -11.18
CA ASP A 81 11.70 11.28 -12.29
C ASP A 81 13.07 10.80 -11.78
N ARG A 82 13.48 11.25 -10.59
CA ARG A 82 14.73 10.87 -9.94
C ARG A 82 14.76 9.44 -9.39
N VAL A 83 13.64 8.75 -9.36
CA VAL A 83 13.55 7.32 -8.98
C VAL A 83 14.00 6.46 -10.15
N ALA A 84 13.68 6.87 -11.38
CA ALA A 84 14.09 6.18 -12.61
C ALA A 84 15.61 6.10 -12.79
N ASP A 85 16.34 7.08 -12.24
CA ASP A 85 17.81 7.18 -12.32
C ASP A 85 18.55 6.37 -11.22
N VAL A 86 17.84 5.63 -10.36
CA VAL A 86 18.48 4.87 -9.28
C VAL A 86 19.18 3.64 -9.85
N ASP A 87 20.52 3.65 -9.80
CA ASP A 87 21.34 2.45 -9.96
C ASP A 87 21.20 1.57 -8.71
N GLY A 88 20.52 0.42 -8.80
CA GLY A 88 20.31 -0.44 -7.63
C GLY A 88 19.25 -1.51 -7.87
N ASP A 89 18.86 -2.19 -6.79
CA ASP A 89 17.69 -3.05 -6.79
C ASP A 89 16.40 -2.24 -6.54
N LEU A 90 15.25 -2.89 -6.70
CA LEU A 90 13.94 -2.25 -6.49
C LEU A 90 13.80 -1.69 -5.07
N ALA A 91 14.41 -2.31 -4.06
CA ALA A 91 14.31 -1.83 -2.68
C ALA A 91 15.01 -0.47 -2.50
N ASP A 92 16.17 -0.27 -3.14
CA ASP A 92 16.86 1.03 -3.17
C ASP A 92 15.99 2.09 -3.87
N ALA A 93 15.34 1.74 -4.98
CA ALA A 93 14.43 2.64 -5.69
C ALA A 93 13.19 3.01 -4.83
N ILE A 94 12.61 2.06 -4.09
CA ILE A 94 11.49 2.30 -3.18
C ILE A 94 11.92 3.23 -2.04
N ALA A 95 13.07 2.98 -1.41
CA ALA A 95 13.58 3.86 -0.35
C ALA A 95 13.82 5.29 -0.88
N ARG A 96 14.32 5.42 -2.12
CA ARG A 96 14.47 6.72 -2.78
C ARG A 96 13.13 7.42 -2.99
N ALA A 97 12.12 6.69 -3.48
CA ALA A 97 10.77 7.20 -3.71
C ALA A 97 10.10 7.63 -2.40
N ASP A 98 10.20 6.83 -1.34
CA ASP A 98 9.69 7.18 0.00
C ASP A 98 10.32 8.48 0.51
N GLY A 99 11.62 8.65 0.35
CA GLY A 99 12.31 9.89 0.71
C GLY A 99 11.89 11.13 -0.11
N ILE A 100 11.41 10.95 -1.35
CA ILE A 100 10.83 12.03 -2.17
C ILE A 100 9.43 12.37 -1.70
N LEU A 101 8.64 11.37 -1.29
CA LEU A 101 7.26 11.53 -0.83
C LEU A 101 7.17 12.09 0.60
N ALA A 102 8.16 11.82 1.45
CA ALA A 102 8.16 12.24 2.85
C ALA A 102 7.97 13.76 3.07
N PRO A 103 8.66 14.67 2.33
CA PRO A 103 8.39 16.11 2.38
C PRO A 103 6.96 16.52 2.01
N HIS A 104 6.23 15.67 1.28
CA HIS A 104 4.82 15.86 0.92
C HIS A 104 3.86 15.26 1.96
N GLY A 105 4.38 14.77 3.09
CA GLY A 105 3.60 14.14 4.15
C GLY A 105 3.11 12.73 3.80
N LEU A 106 3.75 12.07 2.82
CA LEU A 106 3.38 10.76 2.32
C LEU A 106 4.49 9.74 2.59
N ARG A 107 4.11 8.47 2.78
CA ARG A 107 5.02 7.34 2.97
C ARG A 107 4.55 6.14 2.16
N ILE A 108 5.50 5.32 1.75
CA ILE A 108 5.25 4.04 1.08
C ILE A 108 5.18 2.93 2.14
N ILE A 109 4.15 2.10 2.03
CA ILE A 109 4.02 0.86 2.81
C ILE A 109 3.93 -0.31 1.84
N TYR A 110 4.77 -1.31 2.06
CA TYR A 110 4.66 -2.63 1.46
C TYR A 110 3.66 -3.48 2.22
N LEU A 111 2.75 -4.12 1.49
CA LEU A 111 1.81 -5.11 2.00
C LEU A 111 2.30 -6.49 1.54
N ALA A 112 2.71 -7.35 2.47
CA ALA A 112 3.28 -8.64 2.11
C ALA A 112 2.20 -9.60 1.61
N GLU A 113 2.49 -10.31 0.52
CA GLU A 113 1.69 -11.42 0.01
C GLU A 113 2.60 -12.62 -0.26
N GLU A 114 2.02 -13.77 -0.60
CA GLU A 114 2.79 -15.01 -0.81
C GLU A 114 3.68 -14.96 -2.08
N SER A 115 3.43 -14.01 -2.98
CA SER A 115 4.19 -13.83 -4.21
C SER A 115 5.49 -13.04 -3.95
N GLU A 116 6.39 -13.02 -4.95
CA GLU A 116 7.59 -12.17 -4.91
C GLU A 116 7.31 -10.73 -5.39
N ALA A 117 6.04 -10.36 -5.53
CA ALA A 117 5.64 -9.01 -5.91
C ALA A 117 5.77 -8.01 -4.76
N TYR A 118 5.66 -6.74 -5.13
CA TYR A 118 5.71 -5.58 -4.26
C TYR A 118 4.40 -4.79 -4.40
N PRO A 119 3.34 -5.18 -3.66
CA PRO A 119 2.17 -4.34 -3.46
C PRO A 119 2.55 -3.14 -2.59
N LEU A 120 2.56 -1.94 -3.18
CA LEU A 120 2.97 -0.69 -2.52
C LEU A 120 1.80 0.28 -2.45
N VAL A 121 1.42 0.67 -1.22
CA VAL A 121 0.45 1.73 -0.99
C VAL A 121 1.13 3.01 -0.54
N VAL A 122 0.57 4.15 -0.94
CA VAL A 122 1.05 5.47 -0.49
C VAL A 122 0.02 6.10 0.45
N VAL A 123 0.44 6.37 1.68
CA VAL A 123 -0.43 6.79 2.77
C VAL A 123 0.09 8.06 3.45
N PRO A 124 -0.77 8.83 4.14
CA PRO A 124 -0.31 9.91 5.00
C PRO A 124 0.65 9.42 6.08
N ILE A 125 1.71 10.19 6.36
CA ILE A 125 2.75 9.83 7.32
C ILE A 125 2.18 9.58 8.73
N GLU A 126 1.12 10.29 9.11
CA GLU A 126 0.44 10.12 10.40
C GLU A 126 -0.29 8.78 10.54
N ASN A 127 -0.56 8.07 9.43
CA ASN A 127 -1.28 6.80 9.44
C ASN A 127 -0.35 5.59 9.56
N VAL A 128 0.95 5.75 9.32
CA VAL A 128 1.90 4.64 9.17
C VAL A 128 1.93 3.74 10.40
N ASP A 129 2.15 4.30 11.59
CA ASP A 129 2.26 3.52 12.83
C ASP A 129 0.97 2.73 13.13
N GLU A 130 -0.19 3.31 12.81
CA GLU A 130 -1.48 2.66 13.02
C GLU A 130 -1.70 1.53 12.02
N ILE A 131 -1.36 1.73 10.74
CA ILE A 131 -1.43 0.69 9.71
C ILE A 131 -0.58 -0.52 10.10
N LEU A 132 0.69 -0.30 10.46
CA LEU A 132 1.61 -1.38 10.84
C LEU A 132 1.11 -2.13 12.09
N THR A 133 0.57 -1.39 13.06
CA THR A 133 -0.02 -1.96 14.27
C THR A 133 -1.25 -2.83 13.95
N ILE A 134 -2.13 -2.36 13.07
CA ILE A 134 -3.34 -3.09 12.69
C ILE A 134 -3.00 -4.32 11.85
N ALA A 135 -2.12 -4.21 10.85
CA ALA A 135 -1.65 -5.34 10.06
C ALA A 135 -1.10 -6.47 10.97
N THR A 136 -0.24 -6.10 11.93
CA THR A 136 0.30 -7.05 12.92
C THR A 136 -0.81 -7.73 13.74
N ARG A 137 -1.84 -6.99 14.17
CA ARG A 137 -2.98 -7.55 14.91
C ARG A 137 -3.87 -8.46 14.08
N LEU A 138 -3.87 -8.26 12.77
CA LEU A 138 -4.54 -9.10 11.79
C LEU A 138 -3.66 -10.26 11.32
N GLU A 139 -2.45 -10.41 11.91
CA GLU A 139 -1.48 -11.47 11.58
C GLU A 139 -0.91 -11.38 10.15
N HIS A 140 -0.90 -10.17 9.58
CA HIS A 140 -0.29 -9.88 8.27
C HIS A 140 0.94 -9.00 8.42
N GLU A 141 1.86 -9.11 7.47
CA GLU A 141 3.06 -8.30 7.41
C GLU A 141 2.83 -7.05 6.54
N ALA A 142 3.11 -5.89 7.12
CA ALA A 142 3.25 -4.63 6.42
C ALA A 142 4.55 -3.96 6.86
N ARG A 143 5.21 -3.25 5.95
CA ARG A 143 6.52 -2.64 6.21
C ARG A 143 6.64 -1.27 5.58
N ALA A 144 7.16 -0.30 6.35
CA ALA A 144 7.59 0.99 5.82
C ALA A 144 9.05 0.94 5.34
N PHE A 145 9.42 1.84 4.44
CA PHE A 145 10.79 1.99 3.93
C PHE A 145 11.37 3.28 4.52
N ASN A 146 12.27 3.18 5.50
CA ASN A 146 12.84 4.30 6.25
C ASN A 146 14.36 4.26 6.29
#